data_AF-A0A523ND04-F1
#
_entry.id   AF-A0A523ND04-F1
#
_cell.length_a   1.000
_cell.length_b   1.000
_cell.length_c   1.000
_cell.angle_alpha   90.00
_cell.angle_beta   90.00
_cell.angle_gamma   90.00
#
_symmetry.space_group_name_H-M   'P 1'
#
loop_
_entity.id
_entity.type
_entity.pdbx_description
1 polymer ?
#
loop_
_entity_poly.entity_id
_entity_poly.type
_entity_poly.pdbx_seq_one_letter_code
_entity_poly.pdbx_strand_id
1 'polypeptide(L)'
;MIAKRLVVSAVVAGYAATVSAQTFDCGFRESGSWLDDAPDRVLPELPAPATVGSPSQCLTVEQIFLYEDTDQVLLTNFSSAQLLTLMSDAANSLLATWGDNYDFIGYWLSFAPDHTIGSAFYNQVSNDVTGIGDVGEPVGLPTIFDRHAALGLAGEKIQGRIMMWDIASWQPGNGPAAEFTRMALGQEFHHRFAMFLPPLPDGRLMQGITADCGRQYHWNWRVDGQGSCMEISEWVGTGPAELTGNFVTFNTDIPGSIFSYTDLYLMGYVSPAEMDAGNSELRYMNTSTCTPFYSDTISSFSSADIIASAGPRVPDHTAAQKDFKTAWIMFHLPARPPTFVQLSKTVDILEQHMDDWSLSTLGRGTMDNALFTDVNCNGVPDSKECLADLDDSGAVGIEDFLALLKAWGDPGGPADLDGDGTVGITDFLLLLAAWGPCP
;
A
#
# COMPACT_ATOMS: atom_id res chain seq x y z
N MET A 1 13.56 14.95 -54.56
CA MET A 1 14.64 15.82 -54.03
C MET A 1 14.36 16.01 -52.55
N ILE A 2 14.86 15.14 -51.67
CA ILE A 2 16.16 15.20 -50.97
C ILE A 2 16.31 16.47 -50.11
N ALA A 3 16.25 16.28 -48.79
CA ALA A 3 17.19 16.81 -47.77
C ALA A 3 16.79 16.16 -46.43
N LYS A 4 17.38 15.06 -45.94
CA LYS A 4 18.74 14.87 -45.39
C LYS A 4 19.19 15.94 -44.38
N ARG A 5 19.15 15.59 -43.10
CA ARG A 5 20.16 15.92 -42.06
C ARG A 5 20.09 14.85 -40.98
N LEU A 6 21.15 14.47 -40.27
CA LEU A 6 22.54 14.19 -40.62
C LEU A 6 22.98 13.27 -39.47
N VAL A 7 23.42 12.05 -39.77
CA VAL A 7 23.98 11.14 -38.77
C VAL A 7 25.38 11.64 -38.42
N VAL A 8 25.66 11.80 -37.13
CA VAL A 8 27.03 11.81 -36.61
C VAL A 8 27.14 10.62 -35.67
N SER A 9 27.83 9.59 -36.16
CA SER A 9 28.30 8.46 -35.37
C SER A 9 29.72 8.78 -34.93
N ALA A 10 30.01 8.68 -33.64
CA ALA A 10 31.36 8.60 -33.11
C ALA A 10 31.44 7.34 -32.25
N VAL A 11 32.16 6.36 -32.77
CA VAL A 11 32.52 5.10 -32.10
C VAL A 11 33.79 5.36 -31.28
N VAL A 12 33.76 5.12 -29.97
CA VAL A 12 34.87 4.50 -29.22
C VAL A 12 34.28 3.64 -28.10
N ALA A 13 34.63 2.36 -28.13
CA ALA A 13 34.24 1.33 -27.18
C ALA A 13 34.97 1.46 -25.83
N GLY A 14 34.29 1.09 -24.74
CA GLY A 14 34.89 0.87 -23.43
C GLY A 14 33.83 0.39 -22.44
N TYR A 15 33.90 -0.90 -22.06
CA TYR A 15 33.01 -1.61 -21.14
C TYR A 15 32.78 -0.85 -19.82
N ALA A 16 31.53 -0.47 -19.55
CA ALA A 16 30.94 -0.33 -18.21
C ALA A 16 29.42 -0.41 -18.37
N ALA A 17 28.79 -1.46 -17.83
CA ALA A 17 27.35 -1.63 -17.85
C ALA A 17 26.73 -0.66 -16.83
N THR A 18 26.33 0.52 -17.28
CA THR A 18 25.41 1.41 -16.57
C THR A 18 23.98 1.03 -16.95
N VAL A 19 23.20 0.58 -15.99
CA VAL A 19 21.74 0.51 -16.11
C VAL A 19 21.26 1.96 -16.13
N SER A 20 20.88 2.48 -17.29
CA SER A 20 20.28 3.82 -17.38
C SER A 20 18.87 3.73 -16.83
N ALA A 21 18.56 4.60 -15.87
CA ALA A 21 17.18 4.96 -15.54
C ALA A 21 16.46 5.32 -16.85
N GLN A 22 15.54 4.44 -17.29
CA GLN A 22 14.61 4.81 -18.33
C GLN A 22 13.72 5.89 -17.72
N THR A 23 13.77 7.09 -18.28
CA THR A 23 12.76 8.12 -18.10
C THR A 23 11.44 7.54 -18.58
N PHE A 24 10.57 7.16 -17.65
CA PHE A 24 9.21 6.72 -17.92
C PHE A 24 8.36 7.95 -18.20
N ASP A 25 8.02 8.14 -19.46
CA ASP A 25 7.05 9.14 -19.92
C ASP A 25 5.65 8.57 -19.63
N CYS A 26 5.03 8.99 -18.53
CA CYS A 26 3.59 8.77 -18.33
C CYS A 26 2.85 9.76 -19.23
N GLY A 27 2.76 9.43 -20.51
CA GLY A 27 2.01 10.17 -21.50
C GLY A 27 0.51 10.03 -21.24
N PHE A 28 -0.04 10.93 -20.42
CA PHE A 28 -1.47 11.18 -20.36
C PHE A 28 -1.91 11.69 -21.74
N ARG A 29 -2.50 10.82 -22.58
CA ARG A 29 -3.28 11.28 -23.73
C ARG A 29 -4.67 11.57 -23.22
N GLU A 30 -5.04 12.84 -23.16
CA GLU A 30 -6.44 13.25 -23.18
C GLU A 30 -7.09 12.71 -24.47
N SER A 31 -7.63 11.49 -24.44
CA SER A 31 -8.49 11.01 -25.51
C SER A 31 -9.91 11.46 -25.20
N GLY A 32 -10.28 12.60 -25.78
CA GLY A 32 -11.69 12.91 -25.98
C GLY A 32 -12.41 11.82 -26.78
N SER A 33 -13.69 11.66 -26.44
CA SER A 33 -14.78 11.05 -27.21
C SER A 33 -14.62 9.59 -27.65
N TRP A 34 -14.95 8.62 -26.78
CA TRP A 34 -15.43 7.28 -27.14
C TRP A 34 -16.37 6.71 -26.07
N LEU A 35 -17.43 7.45 -25.73
CA LEU A 35 -18.47 7.02 -24.77
C LEU A 35 -19.75 6.49 -25.43
N ASP A 36 -19.74 6.19 -26.72
CA ASP A 36 -20.92 5.71 -27.44
C ASP A 36 -20.65 4.30 -27.97
N ASP A 37 -21.07 3.27 -27.21
CA ASP A 37 -21.58 1.96 -27.70
C ASP A 37 -21.60 0.83 -26.64
N ALA A 38 -21.38 1.11 -25.35
CA ALA A 38 -21.71 0.12 -24.31
C ALA A 38 -23.24 0.12 -24.05
N PRO A 39 -23.93 -1.04 -24.09
CA PRO A 39 -25.34 -1.09 -23.70
C PRO A 39 -25.46 -0.67 -22.22
N ASP A 40 -26.39 0.25 -21.93
CA ASP A 40 -26.72 0.75 -20.60
C ASP A 40 -26.89 -0.39 -19.58
N ARG A 41 -25.79 -0.82 -18.96
CA ARG A 41 -25.82 -1.57 -17.72
C ARG A 41 -25.88 -0.54 -16.62
N VAL A 42 -26.99 -0.56 -15.88
CA VAL A 42 -27.09 0.11 -14.59
C VAL A 42 -26.04 -0.53 -13.70
N LEU A 43 -24.86 0.10 -13.62
CA LEU A 43 -23.88 -0.20 -12.60
C LEU A 43 -24.60 -0.02 -11.26
N PRO A 44 -24.41 -0.93 -10.28
CA PRO A 44 -24.84 -0.62 -8.93
C PRO A 44 -24.25 0.74 -8.59
N GLU A 45 -25.10 1.66 -8.18
CA GLU A 45 -24.70 2.99 -7.74
C GLU A 45 -23.57 2.77 -6.74
N LEU A 46 -22.34 3.19 -7.11
CA LEU A 46 -21.24 3.17 -6.15
C LEU A 46 -21.80 3.84 -4.91
N PRO A 47 -21.74 3.22 -3.72
CA PRO A 47 -22.09 3.94 -2.52
C PRO A 47 -21.36 5.27 -2.62
N ALA A 48 -22.09 6.38 -2.49
CA ALA A 48 -21.47 7.70 -2.44
C ALA A 48 -20.22 7.53 -1.58
N PRO A 49 -19.02 7.98 -2.03
CA PRO A 49 -17.83 7.86 -1.23
C PRO A 49 -18.28 8.31 0.14
N ALA A 50 -18.18 7.40 1.11
CA ALA A 50 -18.57 7.75 2.45
C ALA A 50 -17.89 9.11 2.66
N THR A 51 -18.64 10.12 3.08
CA THR A 51 -18.00 11.21 3.78
C THR A 51 -17.47 10.52 5.03
N VAL A 52 -16.34 9.83 4.86
CA VAL A 52 -15.43 9.46 5.90
C VAL A 52 -15.08 10.85 6.37
N GLY A 53 -15.74 11.28 7.45
CA GLY A 53 -14.99 12.01 8.44
C GLY A 53 -13.84 11.06 8.73
N SER A 54 -12.74 11.22 8.01
CA SER A 54 -11.48 10.68 8.50
C SER A 54 -11.43 11.27 9.90
N PRO A 55 -11.32 10.47 10.97
CA PRO A 55 -10.73 11.04 12.15
C PRO A 55 -9.45 11.64 11.61
N SER A 56 -9.30 12.96 11.72
CA SER A 56 -8.12 13.65 11.26
C SER A 56 -6.98 13.23 12.17
N GLN A 57 -6.50 12.00 12.00
CA GLN A 57 -5.16 11.61 12.39
C GLN A 57 -4.24 12.26 11.37
N CYS A 58 -4.01 13.54 11.60
CA CYS A 58 -2.87 14.25 11.07
C CYS A 58 -1.60 13.45 11.33
N LEU A 59 -0.87 13.19 10.25
CA LEU A 59 0.48 12.68 10.37
C LEU A 59 1.41 13.87 10.50
N THR A 60 2.10 13.98 11.64
CA THR A 60 3.21 14.93 11.79
C THR A 60 4.55 14.23 11.58
N VAL A 61 5.63 15.00 11.49
CA VAL A 61 6.98 14.42 11.32
C VAL A 61 7.42 13.59 12.52
N GLU A 62 6.85 13.81 13.70
CA GLU A 62 7.06 13.06 14.94
C GLU A 62 6.44 11.66 14.89
N GLN A 63 5.49 11.42 13.98
CA GLN A 63 4.89 10.10 13.73
C GLN A 63 5.86 9.14 12.98
N ILE A 64 7.04 9.62 12.56
CA ILE A 64 8.07 8.78 11.94
C ILE A 64 9.10 8.37 13.00
N PHE A 65 9.20 7.07 13.27
CA PHE A 65 10.18 6.55 14.21
C PHE A 65 11.59 6.60 13.62
N LEU A 66 12.52 7.23 14.33
CA LEU A 66 13.91 7.36 13.86
C LEU A 66 14.78 6.24 14.42
N TYR A 67 15.55 5.59 13.55
CA TYR A 67 16.53 4.58 13.96
C TYR A 67 17.90 4.86 13.36
N GLU A 68 18.94 4.90 14.18
CA GLU A 68 20.31 5.13 13.73
C GLU A 68 20.94 3.82 13.24
N ASP A 69 21.41 3.79 11.99
CA ASP A 69 22.31 2.74 11.49
C ASP A 69 23.73 3.01 12.02
N THR A 70 23.93 2.75 13.32
CA THR A 70 25.16 3.09 14.05
C THR A 70 26.41 2.49 13.41
N ASP A 71 26.31 1.24 12.96
CA ASP A 71 27.41 0.51 12.33
C ASP A 71 27.55 0.82 10.82
N GLN A 72 26.67 1.68 10.29
CA GLN A 72 26.62 2.07 8.87
C GLN A 72 26.54 0.85 7.94
N VAL A 73 25.79 -0.17 8.36
CA VAL A 73 25.62 -1.43 7.62
C VAL A 73 25.24 -1.14 6.17
N LEU A 74 24.32 -0.20 5.96
CA LEU A 74 23.76 0.12 4.65
C LEU A 74 24.69 0.93 3.75
N LEU A 75 25.84 1.40 4.24
CA LEU A 75 26.90 2.02 3.43
C LEU A 75 28.02 1.05 3.04
N THR A 76 27.88 -0.22 3.41
CA THR A 76 28.82 -1.28 3.04
C THR A 76 28.18 -2.23 2.03
N ASN A 77 28.96 -3.13 1.44
CA ASN A 77 28.42 -4.22 0.65
C ASN A 77 27.73 -5.27 1.55
N PHE A 78 26.55 -4.94 2.06
CA PHE A 78 25.76 -5.75 2.99
C PHE A 78 25.06 -6.93 2.30
N SER A 79 24.77 -7.98 3.06
CA SER A 79 23.93 -9.09 2.63
C SER A 79 22.45 -8.87 2.98
N SER A 80 21.55 -9.60 2.31
CA SER A 80 20.12 -9.59 2.67
C SER A 80 19.87 -9.97 4.13
N ALA A 81 20.67 -10.88 4.69
CA ALA A 81 20.57 -11.26 6.09
C ALA A 81 20.91 -10.10 7.03
N GLN A 82 21.96 -9.35 6.75
CA GLN A 82 22.34 -8.16 7.54
C GLN A 82 21.26 -7.08 7.49
N LEU A 83 20.69 -6.82 6.30
CA LEU A 83 19.56 -5.90 6.16
C LEU A 83 18.36 -6.35 7.01
N LEU A 84 17.95 -7.61 6.89
CA LEU A 84 16.79 -8.12 7.63
C LEU A 84 17.00 -8.10 9.15
N THR A 85 18.23 -8.33 9.62
CA THR A 85 18.59 -8.16 11.04
C THR A 85 18.45 -6.71 11.47
N LEU A 86 19.02 -5.75 10.73
CA LEU A 86 18.89 -4.32 11.03
C LEU A 86 17.41 -3.87 11.07
N MET A 87 16.60 -4.35 10.12
CA MET A 87 15.15 -4.09 10.10
C MET A 87 14.44 -4.66 11.33
N SER A 88 14.80 -5.87 11.78
CA SER A 88 14.25 -6.47 13.01
C SER A 88 14.67 -5.68 14.25
N ASP A 89 15.93 -5.28 14.36
CA ASP A 89 16.43 -4.51 15.50
C ASP A 89 15.71 -3.15 15.62
N ALA A 90 15.49 -2.49 14.49
CA ALA A 90 14.75 -1.22 14.45
C ALA A 90 13.27 -1.39 14.83
N ALA A 91 12.61 -2.41 14.30
CA ALA A 91 11.23 -2.73 14.70
C ALA A 91 11.14 -3.07 16.18
N ASN A 92 12.06 -3.86 16.71
CA ASN A 92 12.10 -4.21 18.13
C ASN A 92 12.28 -2.97 19.03
N SER A 93 13.09 -2.01 18.61
CA SER A 93 13.24 -0.72 19.31
C SER A 93 11.96 0.10 19.31
N LEU A 94 11.26 0.13 18.17
CA LEU A 94 9.94 0.76 18.04
C LEU A 94 8.93 0.10 18.98
N LEU A 95 8.82 -1.23 18.94
CA LEU A 95 7.90 -2.01 19.78
C LEU A 95 8.20 -1.87 21.26
N ALA A 96 9.47 -1.78 21.66
CA ALA A 96 9.86 -1.54 23.04
C ALA A 96 9.40 -0.17 23.55
N THR A 97 9.20 0.80 22.65
CA THR A 97 8.77 2.17 22.98
C THR A 97 7.26 2.33 22.92
N TRP A 98 6.62 1.78 21.88
CA TRP A 98 5.21 2.05 21.54
C TRP A 98 4.28 0.84 21.66
N GLY A 99 4.82 -0.33 22.01
CA GLY A 99 4.07 -1.57 22.13
C GLY A 99 3.74 -2.23 20.80
N ASP A 100 3.13 -3.42 20.88
CA ASP A 100 2.74 -4.25 19.74
C ASP A 100 1.34 -3.89 19.24
N ASN A 101 1.29 -2.81 18.46
CA ASN A 101 0.05 -2.19 17.98
C ASN A 101 -0.09 -2.15 16.46
N TYR A 102 0.87 -2.70 15.71
CA TYR A 102 0.97 -2.52 14.26
C TYR A 102 0.88 -3.84 13.51
N ASP A 103 0.15 -3.84 12.40
CA ASP A 103 0.08 -4.95 11.46
C ASP A 103 1.29 -4.96 10.51
N PHE A 104 1.85 -3.78 10.21
CA PHE A 104 3.01 -3.66 9.33
C PHE A 104 4.05 -2.69 9.89
N ILE A 105 5.31 -2.90 9.48
CA ILE A 105 6.39 -1.93 9.68
C ILE A 105 6.96 -1.54 8.32
N GLY A 106 6.91 -0.25 8.00
CA GLY A 106 7.52 0.33 6.81
C GLY A 106 8.88 0.96 7.11
N TYR A 107 9.77 0.99 6.12
CA TYR A 107 11.15 1.46 6.28
C TYR A 107 11.56 2.39 5.14
N TRP A 108 12.11 3.54 5.52
CA TRP A 108 12.75 4.52 4.64
C TRP A 108 14.21 4.74 5.04
N LEU A 109 15.03 5.20 4.10
CA LEU A 109 16.36 5.72 4.37
C LEU A 109 16.38 7.24 4.15
N SER A 110 17.06 7.96 5.03
CA SER A 110 17.38 9.39 4.82
C SER A 110 18.68 9.61 4.03
N PHE A 111 19.23 8.54 3.45
CA PHE A 111 20.50 8.53 2.74
C PHE A 111 20.53 7.46 1.65
N ALA A 112 21.42 7.63 0.68
CA ALA A 112 21.64 6.64 -0.37
C ALA A 112 22.46 5.45 0.18
N PRO A 113 21.97 4.20 0.09
CA PRO A 113 22.70 3.01 0.50
C PRO A 113 23.78 2.64 -0.54
N ASP A 114 24.66 1.70 -0.19
CA ASP A 114 25.64 1.09 -1.11
C ASP A 114 24.97 0.45 -2.33
N HIS A 115 23.89 -0.30 -2.09
CA HIS A 115 23.04 -0.89 -3.11
C HIS A 115 21.63 -1.14 -2.55
N THR A 116 20.70 -1.55 -3.43
CA THR A 116 19.36 -1.98 -3.03
C THR A 116 19.11 -3.43 -3.42
N ILE A 117 18.19 -4.08 -2.73
CA ILE A 117 17.65 -5.39 -3.09
C ILE A 117 16.25 -5.14 -3.65
N GLY A 118 16.13 -5.13 -4.99
CA GLY A 118 14.95 -4.59 -5.65
C GLY A 118 14.82 -3.07 -5.50
N SER A 119 13.77 -2.49 -6.08
CA SER A 119 13.47 -1.06 -5.97
C SER A 119 12.67 -0.71 -4.71
N ALA A 120 11.79 -1.63 -4.30
CA ALA A 120 11.10 -1.74 -3.03
C ALA A 120 10.82 -3.22 -2.80
N PHE A 121 10.50 -3.64 -1.57
CA PHE A 121 10.08 -5.02 -1.32
C PHE A 121 9.19 -5.18 -0.08
N TYR A 122 8.32 -6.17 -0.15
CA TYR A 122 7.62 -6.78 0.97
C TYR A 122 8.35 -8.01 1.52
N ASN A 123 8.49 -8.07 2.84
CA ASN A 123 9.01 -9.23 3.55
C ASN A 123 7.93 -9.79 4.50
N GLN A 124 7.49 -11.01 4.21
CA GLN A 124 6.49 -11.75 4.96
C GLN A 124 6.96 -12.11 6.39
N VAL A 125 6.15 -11.77 7.39
CA VAL A 125 6.36 -12.14 8.79
C VAL A 125 5.36 -13.22 9.22
N SER A 126 4.07 -12.99 9.02
CA SER A 126 3.02 -13.96 9.33
C SER A 126 1.89 -13.92 8.29
N ASN A 127 1.15 -15.02 8.18
CA ASN A 127 -0.09 -15.11 7.42
C ASN A 127 -1.04 -16.09 8.10
N ASP A 128 -2.31 -15.73 8.15
CA ASP A 128 -3.42 -16.48 8.70
C ASP A 128 -4.53 -16.76 7.67
N VAL A 129 -4.34 -16.34 6.42
CA VAL A 129 -5.34 -16.42 5.36
C VAL A 129 -5.12 -17.63 4.47
N THR A 130 -6.18 -18.40 4.19
CA THR A 130 -6.20 -19.50 3.20
C THR A 130 -7.11 -19.18 2.02
N GLY A 131 -7.10 -20.00 0.96
CA GLY A 131 -7.89 -19.75 -0.26
C GLY A 131 -7.34 -18.64 -1.15
N ILE A 132 -6.41 -17.88 -0.60
CA ILE A 132 -5.30 -17.22 -1.27
C ILE A 132 -4.07 -17.93 -0.73
N GLY A 133 -3.23 -18.56 -1.56
CA GLY A 133 -2.13 -19.31 -0.95
C GLY A 133 -1.44 -20.38 -1.77
N ASP A 134 -0.15 -20.44 -1.49
CA ASP A 134 0.87 -21.36 -1.99
C ASP A 134 0.51 -22.78 -1.53
N VAL A 135 -0.18 -23.53 -2.40
CA VAL A 135 -0.20 -25.00 -2.37
C VAL A 135 1.11 -25.59 -2.89
N GLY A 136 2.05 -24.72 -3.29
CA GLY A 136 3.46 -25.01 -3.27
C GLY A 136 4.24 -25.08 -4.60
N GLU A 137 5.53 -24.72 -4.55
CA GLU A 137 6.64 -24.79 -5.54
C GLU A 137 7.64 -23.59 -5.40
N PRO A 138 8.67 -23.61 -4.53
CA PRO A 138 8.87 -24.75 -3.71
C PRO A 138 7.67 -24.92 -2.78
N VAL A 139 7.11 -26.13 -2.80
CA VAL A 139 5.91 -26.54 -2.11
C VAL A 139 6.43 -26.65 -0.72
N GLY A 140 6.14 -25.65 0.12
CA GLY A 140 6.82 -25.67 1.39
C GLY A 140 6.56 -24.55 2.37
N LEU A 141 6.02 -23.39 1.98
CA LEU A 141 5.56 -22.44 2.98
C LEU A 141 4.11 -22.74 3.29
N PRO A 142 3.78 -23.19 4.51
CA PRO A 142 2.39 -23.47 4.85
C PRO A 142 1.60 -22.19 4.63
N THR A 143 0.42 -22.31 4.00
CA THR A 143 -0.46 -21.17 3.72
C THR A 143 -0.63 -20.30 4.95
N ILE A 144 -0.67 -20.90 6.13
CA ILE A 144 -0.62 -20.22 7.42
C ILE A 144 0.78 -20.38 8.02
N PHE A 145 1.45 -19.29 8.37
CA PHE A 145 2.78 -19.30 8.96
C PHE A 145 3.00 -18.13 9.93
N ASP A 146 3.99 -18.30 10.79
CA ASP A 146 4.50 -17.25 11.67
C ASP A 146 6.04 -17.38 11.73
N ARG A 147 6.74 -16.29 11.41
CA ARG A 147 8.21 -16.20 11.37
C ARG A 147 8.78 -15.22 12.37
N HIS A 148 8.00 -14.64 13.29
CA HIS A 148 8.50 -13.66 14.26
C HIS A 148 9.78 -14.16 14.95
N ALA A 149 9.73 -15.37 15.53
CA ALA A 149 10.86 -15.98 16.21
C ALA A 149 12.08 -16.22 15.28
N ALA A 150 11.85 -16.65 14.02
CA ALA A 150 12.91 -16.91 13.06
C ALA A 150 13.60 -15.62 12.56
N LEU A 151 12.87 -14.50 12.58
CA LEU A 151 13.36 -13.18 12.20
C LEU A 151 13.94 -12.39 13.38
N GLY A 152 13.87 -12.93 14.60
CA GLY A 152 14.25 -12.21 15.82
C GLY A 152 13.36 -10.99 16.08
N LEU A 153 12.13 -11.00 15.57
CA LEU A 153 11.17 -9.92 15.72
C LEU A 153 10.33 -10.16 16.97
N ALA A 154 10.23 -9.14 17.83
CA ALA A 154 9.36 -9.12 18.99
C ALA A 154 7.91 -8.86 18.59
N GLY A 155 6.98 -9.07 19.54
CA GLY A 155 5.55 -8.96 19.27
C GLY A 155 4.98 -10.18 18.55
N GLU A 156 3.68 -10.12 18.29
CA GLU A 156 2.90 -11.19 17.66
C GLU A 156 1.99 -10.66 16.53
N LYS A 157 1.76 -9.33 16.44
CA LYS A 157 0.83 -8.76 15.45
C LYS A 157 1.41 -8.52 14.07
N ILE A 158 2.71 -8.29 13.96
CA ILE A 158 3.30 -7.86 12.68
C ILE A 158 3.12 -8.96 11.63
N GLN A 159 2.48 -8.61 10.52
CA GLN A 159 2.17 -9.50 9.42
C GLN A 159 3.21 -9.36 8.29
N GLY A 160 3.78 -8.18 8.14
CA GLY A 160 4.77 -7.91 7.10
C GLY A 160 5.64 -6.67 7.34
N ARG A 161 6.72 -6.59 6.57
CA ARG A 161 7.67 -5.48 6.58
C ARG A 161 7.85 -4.93 5.17
N ILE A 162 7.83 -3.60 5.01
CA ILE A 162 7.90 -2.93 3.70
C ILE A 162 9.16 -2.08 3.64
N MET A 163 10.09 -2.39 2.73
CA MET A 163 11.27 -1.56 2.49
C MET A 163 11.07 -0.69 1.27
N MET A 164 11.08 0.63 1.47
CA MET A 164 10.98 1.62 0.41
C MET A 164 12.31 2.32 0.11
N TRP A 165 13.39 1.99 0.81
CA TRP A 165 14.74 2.55 0.56
C TRP A 165 14.81 4.08 0.71
N ASP A 166 15.73 4.74 -0.01
CA ASP A 166 15.99 6.17 0.09
C ASP A 166 14.77 7.00 -0.30
N ILE A 167 14.30 7.82 0.63
CA ILE A 167 13.17 8.76 0.46
C ILE A 167 13.39 9.73 -0.72
N ALA A 168 14.64 9.96 -1.13
CA ALA A 168 14.95 10.74 -2.33
C ALA A 168 14.35 10.15 -3.62
N SER A 169 14.13 8.83 -3.66
CA SER A 169 13.68 8.11 -4.86
C SER A 169 12.18 8.24 -5.16
N TRP A 170 11.40 8.79 -4.24
CA TRP A 170 9.93 8.76 -4.27
C TRP A 170 9.37 10.17 -4.33
N GLN A 171 8.13 10.38 -4.75
CA GLN A 171 7.55 11.72 -4.84
C GLN A 171 6.15 11.74 -4.23
N PRO A 172 5.81 12.75 -3.40
CA PRO A 172 4.45 12.99 -2.98
C PRO A 172 3.65 13.73 -4.06
N GLY A 173 2.35 13.84 -3.85
CA GLY A 173 1.46 14.69 -4.65
C GLY A 173 1.06 14.05 -5.97
N ASN A 174 1.13 14.84 -7.05
CA ASN A 174 0.53 14.48 -8.34
C ASN A 174 1.58 14.34 -9.45
N GLY A 175 1.21 13.57 -10.47
CA GLY A 175 1.99 13.37 -11.69
C GLY A 175 2.80 12.08 -11.69
N PRO A 176 3.56 11.83 -12.78
CA PRO A 176 4.08 10.51 -13.12
C PRO A 176 4.91 9.84 -12.00
N ALA A 177 5.77 10.61 -11.34
CA ALA A 177 6.64 10.09 -10.30
C ALA A 177 5.89 9.82 -8.98
N ALA A 178 4.86 10.62 -8.67
CA ALA A 178 4.05 10.42 -7.48
C ALA A 178 3.06 9.26 -7.66
N GLU A 179 2.47 9.14 -8.86
CA GLU A 179 1.70 7.97 -9.27
C GLU A 179 2.53 6.68 -9.14
N PHE A 180 3.79 6.69 -9.55
CA PHE A 180 4.69 5.56 -9.33
C PHE A 180 4.90 5.25 -7.84
N THR A 181 5.05 6.26 -6.98
CA THR A 181 5.15 6.07 -5.53
C THR A 181 3.89 5.40 -4.96
N ARG A 182 2.70 5.88 -5.36
CA ARG A 182 1.40 5.34 -4.95
C ARG A 182 1.26 3.86 -5.39
N MET A 183 1.62 3.57 -6.64
CA MET A 183 1.63 2.20 -7.19
C MET A 183 2.59 1.29 -6.44
N ALA A 184 3.84 1.72 -6.20
CA ALA A 184 4.84 0.91 -5.54
C ALA A 184 4.43 0.60 -4.10
N LEU A 185 3.93 1.58 -3.34
CA LEU A 185 3.40 1.33 -2.00
C LEU A 185 2.24 0.32 -2.04
N GLY A 186 1.24 0.56 -2.89
CA GLY A 186 0.14 -0.39 -3.09
C GLY A 186 0.61 -1.80 -3.39
N GLN A 187 1.60 -1.92 -4.27
CA GLN A 187 2.20 -3.20 -4.67
C GLN A 187 2.81 -3.93 -3.47
N GLU A 188 3.66 -3.23 -2.70
CA GLU A 188 4.34 -3.84 -1.56
C GLU A 188 3.38 -4.26 -0.44
N PHE A 189 2.32 -3.49 -0.17
CA PHE A 189 1.30 -3.94 0.78
C PHE A 189 0.49 -5.13 0.25
N HIS A 190 0.18 -5.13 -1.04
CA HIS A 190 -0.67 -6.15 -1.62
C HIS A 190 0.00 -7.53 -1.75
N HIS A 191 1.34 -7.57 -1.69
CA HIS A 191 2.09 -8.81 -1.50
C HIS A 191 1.73 -9.60 -0.21
N ARG A 192 1.05 -8.98 0.77
CA ARG A 192 0.46 -9.66 1.93
C ARG A 192 -0.70 -10.60 1.55
N PHE A 193 -1.49 -10.22 0.55
CA PHE A 193 -2.77 -10.87 0.26
C PHE A 193 -2.74 -11.66 -1.03
N ALA A 194 -2.24 -11.03 -2.10
CA ALA A 194 -2.15 -11.71 -3.37
C ALA A 194 -0.90 -12.57 -3.44
N MET A 195 -0.73 -13.22 -4.59
CA MET A 195 0.56 -13.68 -5.10
C MET A 195 0.96 -15.10 -4.76
N PHE A 196 -0.02 -15.95 -4.43
CA PHE A 196 0.18 -17.40 -4.42
C PHE A 196 -1.00 -18.18 -4.99
N LEU A 197 -1.57 -17.76 -6.12
CA LEU A 197 -2.62 -18.52 -6.77
C LEU A 197 -2.04 -19.73 -7.52
N PRO A 198 -2.53 -20.97 -7.26
CA PRO A 198 -2.22 -22.10 -8.12
C PRO A 198 -2.71 -21.86 -9.56
N PRO A 199 -2.21 -22.63 -10.54
CA PRO A 199 -2.79 -22.67 -11.86
C PRO A 199 -4.30 -22.92 -11.79
N LEU A 200 -5.08 -22.31 -12.70
CA LEU A 200 -6.49 -22.62 -12.87
C LEU A 200 -6.67 -24.11 -13.23
N PRO A 201 -7.88 -24.69 -13.11
CA PRO A 201 -8.08 -26.13 -13.36
C PRO A 201 -7.71 -26.57 -14.78
N ASP A 202 -7.70 -25.62 -15.73
CA ASP A 202 -7.29 -25.80 -17.12
C ASP A 202 -5.79 -25.57 -17.37
N GLY A 203 -5.02 -25.28 -16.32
CA GLY A 203 -3.57 -25.07 -16.35
C GLY A 203 -3.12 -23.65 -16.64
N ARG A 204 -4.03 -22.68 -16.83
CA ARG A 204 -3.64 -21.27 -17.00
C ARG A 204 -2.98 -20.72 -15.74
N LEU A 205 -1.84 -20.07 -15.92
CA LEU A 205 -1.08 -19.47 -14.83
C LEU A 205 -1.57 -18.05 -14.59
N MET A 206 -2.23 -17.83 -13.46
CA MET A 206 -2.62 -16.48 -13.03
C MET A 206 -1.41 -15.69 -12.54
N GLN A 207 -0.34 -16.38 -12.13
CA GLN A 207 0.88 -15.75 -11.63
C GLN A 207 1.97 -15.72 -12.68
N GLY A 208 2.79 -14.68 -12.61
CA GLY A 208 4.01 -14.57 -13.37
C GLY A 208 5.05 -15.57 -12.90
N ILE A 209 5.75 -16.17 -13.85
CA ILE A 209 7.02 -16.85 -13.63
C ILE A 209 8.00 -16.33 -14.66
N THR A 210 9.25 -16.09 -14.27
CA THR A 210 10.27 -15.47 -15.14
C THR A 210 10.56 -16.28 -16.41
N ALA A 211 10.26 -17.58 -16.41
CA ALA A 211 10.40 -18.45 -17.57
C ALA A 211 9.24 -18.32 -18.59
N ASP A 212 8.21 -17.52 -18.29
CA ASP A 212 6.99 -17.31 -19.06
C ASP A 212 6.61 -15.81 -19.04
N CYS A 213 5.36 -15.46 -19.36
CA CYS A 213 4.82 -14.11 -19.29
C CYS A 213 4.64 -13.61 -17.86
N GLY A 214 5.71 -13.17 -17.21
CA GLY A 214 5.62 -12.49 -15.92
C GLY A 214 6.90 -12.53 -15.11
N ARG A 215 6.83 -12.00 -13.89
CA ARG A 215 7.83 -12.20 -12.85
C ARG A 215 7.20 -12.89 -11.65
N GLN A 216 8.03 -13.60 -10.87
CA GLN A 216 7.58 -14.23 -9.64
C GLN A 216 6.92 -13.21 -8.72
N TYR A 217 5.94 -13.70 -7.96
CA TYR A 217 5.13 -12.88 -7.09
C TYR A 217 4.49 -11.72 -7.84
N HIS A 218 4.10 -11.83 -9.11
CA HIS A 218 3.31 -10.80 -9.83
C HIS A 218 2.17 -11.49 -10.56
N TRP A 219 1.18 -10.75 -11.06
CA TRP A 219 0.25 -11.35 -12.00
C TRP A 219 0.98 -11.77 -13.27
N ASN A 220 0.47 -12.82 -13.92
CA ASN A 220 0.94 -13.18 -15.24
C ASN A 220 0.55 -12.05 -16.20
N TRP A 221 1.46 -11.59 -17.06
CA TRP A 221 1.16 -10.49 -17.99
C TRP A 221 0.13 -10.88 -19.07
N ARG A 222 -0.30 -12.15 -19.12
CA ARG A 222 -1.43 -12.60 -19.93
C ARG A 222 -2.79 -12.39 -19.26
N VAL A 223 -2.81 -12.06 -17.97
CA VAL A 223 -4.02 -11.72 -17.23
C VAL A 223 -4.42 -10.30 -17.57
N ASP A 224 -5.68 -10.16 -17.93
CA ASP A 224 -6.37 -8.90 -17.99
C ASP A 224 -7.39 -8.86 -16.84
N GLY A 225 -7.05 -8.05 -15.84
CA GLY A 225 -7.91 -7.71 -14.71
C GLY A 225 -8.15 -6.20 -14.64
N GLN A 226 -8.11 -5.51 -15.79
CA GLN A 226 -8.45 -4.09 -15.91
C GLN A 226 -7.51 -3.13 -15.15
N GLY A 227 -6.26 -3.54 -14.92
CA GLY A 227 -5.23 -2.74 -14.24
C GLY A 227 -5.12 -3.01 -12.73
N SER A 228 -3.88 -3.03 -12.22
CA SER A 228 -3.55 -3.18 -10.80
C SER A 228 -2.10 -2.77 -10.53
N CYS A 229 -1.81 -2.36 -9.29
CA CYS A 229 -0.45 -2.15 -8.79
C CYS A 229 0.40 -3.43 -8.85
N MET A 230 -0.19 -4.61 -9.02
CA MET A 230 0.52 -5.90 -9.13
C MET A 230 0.90 -6.27 -10.57
N GLU A 231 1.16 -5.27 -11.41
CA GLU A 231 1.55 -5.43 -12.81
C GLU A 231 0.52 -6.14 -13.68
N ILE A 232 -0.76 -6.00 -13.32
CA ILE A 232 -1.84 -6.29 -14.27
C ILE A 232 -1.93 -5.10 -15.20
N SER A 233 -1.84 -5.38 -16.49
CA SER A 233 -2.10 -4.39 -17.52
C SER A 233 -3.59 -4.29 -17.86
N GLU A 234 -4.00 -3.11 -18.30
CA GLU A 234 -5.28 -2.92 -19.01
C GLU A 234 -5.12 -3.23 -20.51
N TRP A 235 -6.13 -3.88 -21.07
CA TRP A 235 -6.17 -4.28 -22.48
C TRP A 235 -7.44 -3.79 -23.15
N VAL A 236 -7.33 -3.28 -24.38
CA VAL A 236 -8.49 -2.85 -25.17
C VAL A 236 -8.63 -3.68 -26.44
N GLY A 237 -9.87 -4.02 -26.76
CA GLY A 237 -10.24 -4.80 -27.95
C GLY A 237 -10.29 -6.31 -27.70
N THR A 238 -10.79 -7.04 -28.69
CA THR A 238 -10.98 -8.50 -28.62
C THR A 238 -10.37 -9.25 -29.82
N GLY A 239 -9.66 -8.56 -30.72
CA GLY A 239 -9.06 -9.17 -31.91
C GLY A 239 -8.59 -8.17 -32.99
N PRO A 240 -7.36 -7.63 -32.90
CA PRO A 240 -6.37 -7.83 -31.84
C PRO A 240 -6.74 -7.09 -30.55
N ALA A 241 -6.29 -7.60 -29.41
CA ALA A 241 -6.23 -6.83 -28.18
C ALA A 241 -4.89 -6.07 -28.12
N GLU A 242 -4.96 -4.80 -27.77
CA GLU A 242 -3.81 -3.92 -27.63
C GLU A 242 -3.61 -3.56 -26.16
N LEU A 243 -2.35 -3.50 -25.75
CA LEU A 243 -1.96 -2.98 -24.45
C LEU A 243 -2.13 -1.46 -24.47
N THR A 244 -3.01 -0.90 -23.64
CA THR A 244 -3.31 0.54 -23.65
C THR A 244 -2.49 1.37 -22.67
N GLY A 245 -1.58 0.75 -21.93
CA GLY A 245 -0.78 1.43 -20.91
C GLY A 245 0.64 0.90 -20.75
N ASN A 246 1.37 1.54 -19.84
CA ASN A 246 2.66 1.05 -19.38
C ASN A 246 2.48 -0.19 -18.49
N PHE A 247 3.58 -0.74 -18.03
CA PHE A 247 3.67 -1.98 -17.25
C PHE A 247 2.85 -2.04 -15.95
N VAL A 248 2.58 -0.88 -15.34
CA VAL A 248 1.76 -0.73 -14.13
C VAL A 248 0.71 0.34 -14.42
N THR A 249 -0.56 0.03 -14.18
CA THR A 249 -1.69 0.92 -14.43
C THR A 249 -2.67 0.90 -13.28
N PHE A 250 -3.26 2.05 -12.98
CA PHE A 250 -4.45 2.13 -12.14
C PHE A 250 -5.59 1.33 -12.75
N ASN A 251 -6.50 0.85 -11.91
CA ASN A 251 -7.66 0.12 -12.36
C ASN A 251 -8.65 1.05 -13.08
N THR A 252 -9.23 0.62 -14.20
CA THR A 252 -10.15 1.44 -14.99
C THR A 252 -11.62 1.21 -14.67
N ASP A 253 -11.97 0.05 -14.11
CA ASP A 253 -13.32 -0.22 -13.57
C ASP A 253 -13.57 0.53 -12.24
N ILE A 254 -12.50 0.83 -11.50
CA ILE A 254 -12.51 1.64 -10.28
C ILE A 254 -11.56 2.84 -10.50
N PRO A 255 -12.05 3.95 -11.08
CA PRO A 255 -11.19 5.06 -11.49
C PRO A 255 -10.27 5.58 -10.38
N GLY A 256 -8.96 5.52 -10.64
CA GLY A 256 -7.92 5.98 -9.69
C GLY A 256 -7.55 4.96 -8.61
N SER A 257 -8.16 3.77 -8.61
CA SER A 257 -7.80 2.68 -7.70
C SER A 257 -6.48 2.02 -8.09
N ILE A 258 -5.72 1.63 -7.07
CA ILE A 258 -4.51 0.84 -7.22
C ILE A 258 -4.81 -0.68 -7.28
N PHE A 259 -6.03 -1.09 -6.93
CA PHE A 259 -6.48 -2.47 -6.88
C PHE A 259 -7.62 -2.75 -7.87
N SER A 260 -7.62 -3.95 -8.43
CA SER A 260 -8.75 -4.51 -9.19
C SER A 260 -9.76 -5.19 -8.28
N TYR A 261 -10.97 -5.47 -8.78
CA TYR A 261 -11.94 -6.31 -8.07
C TYR A 261 -11.41 -7.72 -7.75
N THR A 262 -10.53 -8.25 -8.60
CA THR A 262 -9.85 -9.53 -8.34
C THR A 262 -8.90 -9.39 -7.16
N ASP A 263 -8.11 -8.33 -7.10
CA ASP A 263 -7.25 -8.04 -5.96
C ASP A 263 -8.08 -7.87 -4.68
N LEU A 264 -9.19 -7.14 -4.75
CA LEU A 264 -10.10 -6.95 -3.62
C LEU A 264 -10.71 -8.26 -3.13
N TYR A 265 -10.99 -9.23 -4.01
CA TYR A 265 -11.42 -10.56 -3.57
C TYR A 265 -10.30 -11.27 -2.80
N LEU A 266 -9.06 -11.20 -3.30
CA LEU A 266 -7.91 -11.82 -2.64
C LEU A 266 -7.63 -11.18 -1.27
N MET A 267 -7.69 -9.85 -1.19
CA MET A 267 -7.59 -9.10 0.06
C MET A 267 -8.77 -9.41 1.01
N GLY A 268 -9.88 -9.90 0.47
CA GLY A 268 -11.09 -10.22 1.20
C GLY A 268 -12.02 -9.03 1.38
N TYR A 269 -11.97 -7.99 0.57
CA TYR A 269 -12.91 -6.85 0.64
C TYR A 269 -14.23 -7.09 -0.08
N VAL A 270 -14.27 -7.99 -1.07
CA VAL A 270 -15.45 -8.28 -1.87
C VAL A 270 -15.73 -9.78 -1.91
N SER A 271 -17.00 -10.14 -2.07
CA SER A 271 -17.45 -11.51 -2.30
C SER A 271 -17.05 -12.01 -3.71
N PRO A 272 -17.06 -13.33 -3.97
CA PRO A 272 -16.87 -13.88 -5.32
C PRO A 272 -17.85 -13.29 -6.36
N ALA A 273 -19.11 -13.09 -5.95
CA ALA A 273 -20.13 -12.53 -6.83
C ALA A 273 -19.85 -11.06 -7.16
N GLU A 274 -19.38 -10.27 -6.20
CA GLU A 274 -18.97 -8.88 -6.43
C GLU A 274 -17.71 -8.80 -7.30
N MET A 275 -16.75 -9.71 -7.13
CA MET A 275 -15.60 -9.81 -8.04
C MET A 275 -16.07 -10.00 -9.48
N ASP A 276 -16.91 -11.00 -9.74
CA ASP A 276 -17.37 -11.31 -11.10
C ASP A 276 -18.27 -10.22 -11.69
N ALA A 277 -19.05 -9.53 -10.85
CA ALA A 277 -19.93 -8.45 -11.30
C ALA A 277 -19.21 -7.10 -11.49
N GLY A 278 -18.15 -6.86 -10.73
CA GLY A 278 -17.41 -5.61 -10.71
C GLY A 278 -16.38 -5.47 -11.83
N ASN A 279 -15.78 -6.59 -12.27
CA ASN A 279 -14.90 -6.57 -13.43
C ASN A 279 -15.73 -6.48 -14.72
N SER A 280 -15.44 -5.48 -15.56
CA SER A 280 -16.05 -5.39 -16.89
C SER A 280 -15.58 -6.52 -17.80
N GLU A 281 -14.30 -6.90 -17.69
CA GLU A 281 -13.68 -8.01 -18.39
C GLU A 281 -12.68 -8.75 -17.48
N LEU A 282 -12.78 -10.09 -17.42
CA LEU A 282 -11.77 -10.97 -16.81
C LEU A 282 -11.25 -11.93 -17.86
N ARG A 283 -10.07 -11.63 -18.40
CA ARG A 283 -9.56 -12.31 -19.60
C ARG A 283 -8.16 -12.84 -19.39
N TYR A 284 -7.86 -13.86 -20.16
CA TYR A 284 -6.56 -14.50 -20.24
C TYR A 284 -6.16 -14.68 -21.70
N MET A 285 -5.03 -14.10 -22.07
CA MET A 285 -4.50 -14.13 -23.43
C MET A 285 -3.77 -15.46 -23.68
N ASN A 286 -4.32 -16.34 -24.52
CA ASN A 286 -3.69 -17.65 -24.81
C ASN A 286 -2.59 -17.55 -25.86
N THR A 287 -1.70 -16.57 -25.74
CA THR A 287 -0.59 -16.37 -26.65
C THR A 287 0.65 -17.17 -26.23
N SER A 288 1.45 -17.56 -27.21
CA SER A 288 2.82 -18.05 -26.99
C SER A 288 3.86 -16.92 -26.82
N THR A 289 3.50 -15.66 -27.09
CA THR A 289 4.40 -14.49 -27.03
C THR A 289 3.85 -13.40 -26.11
N CYS A 290 4.59 -13.03 -25.07
CA CYS A 290 4.20 -12.05 -24.04
C CYS A 290 4.36 -10.58 -24.49
N THR A 291 4.15 -10.30 -25.78
CA THR A 291 4.40 -8.99 -26.37
C THR A 291 3.17 -8.52 -27.13
N PRO A 292 2.75 -7.25 -26.99
CA PRO A 292 1.70 -6.68 -27.82
C PRO A 292 2.08 -6.71 -29.32
N PHE A 293 1.15 -6.85 -30.26
CA PHE A 293 -0.30 -7.03 -30.10
C PHE A 293 -0.70 -8.50 -29.89
N TYR A 294 -1.80 -8.72 -29.17
CA TYR A 294 -2.31 -10.06 -28.88
C TYR A 294 -3.44 -10.39 -29.86
N SER A 295 -3.14 -11.26 -30.81
CA SER A 295 -4.07 -11.70 -31.85
C SER A 295 -4.53 -13.16 -31.69
N ASP A 296 -4.08 -13.84 -30.64
CA ASP A 296 -4.48 -15.21 -30.31
C ASP A 296 -5.82 -15.26 -29.56
N THR A 297 -6.27 -16.47 -29.25
CA THR A 297 -7.53 -16.76 -28.57
C THR A 297 -7.54 -16.14 -27.16
N ILE A 298 -8.54 -15.32 -26.88
CA ILE A 298 -8.79 -14.77 -25.56
C ILE A 298 -9.81 -15.67 -24.85
N SER A 299 -9.50 -16.06 -23.62
CA SER A 299 -10.39 -16.87 -22.77
C SER A 299 -10.79 -16.10 -21.54
N SER A 300 -12.01 -16.27 -21.06
CA SER A 300 -12.44 -15.67 -19.78
C SER A 300 -12.07 -16.55 -18.59
N PHE A 301 -12.06 -15.96 -17.40
CA PHE A 301 -12.05 -16.69 -16.13
C PHE A 301 -12.94 -15.96 -15.12
N SER A 302 -13.21 -16.62 -14.00
CA SER A 302 -14.12 -16.13 -12.95
C SER A 302 -13.59 -16.44 -11.56
N SER A 303 -14.23 -15.86 -10.55
CA SER A 303 -14.01 -16.20 -9.15
C SER A 303 -14.19 -17.71 -8.89
N ALA A 304 -15.10 -18.37 -9.60
CA ALA A 304 -15.32 -19.81 -9.49
C ALA A 304 -14.11 -20.64 -9.94
N ASP A 305 -13.38 -20.18 -10.96
CA ASP A 305 -12.15 -20.85 -11.42
C ASP A 305 -11.03 -20.71 -10.39
N ILE A 306 -10.90 -19.52 -9.78
CA ILE A 306 -9.95 -19.28 -8.69
C ILE A 306 -10.28 -20.18 -7.49
N ILE A 307 -11.55 -20.22 -7.08
CA ILE A 307 -12.01 -21.04 -5.94
C ILE A 307 -11.82 -22.53 -6.21
N ALA A 308 -12.03 -22.98 -7.45
CA ALA A 308 -11.82 -24.38 -7.81
C ALA A 308 -10.36 -24.82 -7.66
N SER A 309 -9.41 -23.91 -7.89
CA SER A 309 -7.98 -24.19 -7.75
C SER A 309 -7.42 -23.94 -6.35
N ALA A 310 -7.76 -22.81 -5.73
CA ALA A 310 -7.17 -22.37 -4.47
C ALA A 310 -8.03 -22.70 -3.22
N GLY A 311 -9.30 -23.03 -3.43
CA GLY A 311 -10.32 -23.01 -2.37
C GLY A 311 -10.89 -21.60 -2.14
N PRO A 312 -11.97 -21.46 -1.35
CA PRO A 312 -12.52 -20.16 -0.99
C PRO A 312 -11.56 -19.40 -0.08
N ARG A 313 -11.45 -18.08 -0.25
CA ARG A 313 -10.69 -17.19 0.64
C ARG A 313 -11.26 -17.25 2.07
N VAL A 314 -10.43 -17.56 3.06
CA VAL A 314 -10.81 -17.66 4.48
C VAL A 314 -9.81 -16.89 5.36
N PRO A 315 -10.25 -15.99 6.25
CA PRO A 315 -11.65 -15.58 6.49
C PRO A 315 -12.30 -14.97 5.24
N ASP A 316 -13.60 -15.08 5.04
CA ASP A 316 -14.20 -14.49 3.83
C ASP A 316 -14.34 -12.97 3.96
N HIS A 317 -14.97 -12.34 2.97
CA HIS A 317 -15.13 -10.90 2.95
C HIS A 317 -15.89 -10.28 4.13
N THR A 318 -16.69 -11.07 4.85
CA THR A 318 -17.47 -10.64 6.00
C THR A 318 -16.67 -10.67 7.30
N ALA A 319 -15.59 -11.45 7.35
CA ALA A 319 -14.79 -11.68 8.55
C ALA A 319 -13.32 -11.25 8.42
N ALA A 320 -12.86 -10.99 7.19
CA ALA A 320 -11.49 -10.55 6.94
C ALA A 320 -11.22 -9.17 7.56
N GLN A 321 -10.04 -9.00 8.15
CA GLN A 321 -9.53 -7.72 8.62
C GLN A 321 -9.66 -6.64 7.54
N LYS A 322 -10.08 -5.45 7.95
CA LYS A 322 -10.34 -4.27 7.09
C LYS A 322 -9.47 -3.09 7.44
N ASP A 323 -9.10 -3.00 8.71
CA ASP A 323 -8.39 -1.88 9.28
C ASP A 323 -6.99 -2.36 9.64
N PHE A 324 -6.00 -1.71 9.06
CA PHE A 324 -4.59 -2.04 9.25
C PHE A 324 -3.85 -0.83 9.78
N LYS A 325 -2.89 -1.07 10.69
CA LYS A 325 -2.03 -0.03 11.23
C LYS A 325 -0.58 -0.30 10.85
N THR A 326 0.11 0.71 10.33
CA THR A 326 1.53 0.64 9.93
C THR A 326 2.36 1.65 10.69
N ALA A 327 3.43 1.20 11.35
CA ALA A 327 4.46 2.11 11.84
C ALA A 327 5.54 2.33 10.78
N TRP A 328 6.06 3.54 10.67
CA TRP A 328 7.12 3.87 9.72
C TRP A 328 8.42 4.23 10.43
N ILE A 329 9.50 3.55 10.03
CA ILE A 329 10.84 3.76 10.52
C ILE A 329 11.66 4.47 9.46
N MET A 330 12.35 5.56 9.81
CA MET A 330 13.36 6.16 8.96
C MET A 330 14.76 5.91 9.52
N PHE A 331 15.55 5.13 8.77
CA PHE A 331 16.95 4.95 9.07
C PHE A 331 17.76 6.22 8.77
N HIS A 332 18.71 6.52 9.65
CA HIS A 332 19.64 7.62 9.47
C HIS A 332 21.05 7.25 9.91
N LEU A 333 22.03 8.03 9.45
CA LEU A 333 23.44 7.78 9.76
C LEU A 333 23.82 8.48 11.07
N PRO A 334 24.90 8.03 11.73
CA PRO A 334 25.41 8.68 12.94
C PRO A 334 25.66 10.16 12.73
N ALA A 335 25.16 10.96 13.67
CA ALA A 335 25.23 12.42 13.66
C ALA A 335 24.67 13.09 12.38
N ARG A 336 23.81 12.37 11.63
CA ARG A 336 23.11 12.87 10.43
C ARG A 336 21.64 12.44 10.48
N PRO A 337 20.85 12.99 11.43
CA PRO A 337 19.41 12.71 11.47
C PRO A 337 18.72 13.21 10.19
N PRO A 338 17.54 12.68 9.86
CA PRO A 338 16.78 13.14 8.69
C PRO A 338 16.44 14.63 8.81
N THR A 339 16.40 15.31 7.67
CA THR A 339 15.95 16.70 7.61
C THR A 339 14.43 16.80 7.71
N PHE A 340 13.92 17.95 8.16
CA PHE A 340 12.48 18.23 8.15
C PHE A 340 11.85 18.02 6.76
N VAL A 341 12.56 18.38 5.68
CA VAL A 341 12.09 18.19 4.30
C VAL A 341 11.93 16.70 3.97
N GLN A 342 12.84 15.84 4.44
CA GLN A 342 12.72 14.38 4.22
C GLN A 342 11.54 13.80 5.01
N LEU A 343 11.36 14.21 6.25
CA LEU A 343 10.25 13.73 7.10
C LEU A 343 8.90 14.22 6.60
N SER A 344 8.77 15.51 6.28
CA SER A 344 7.55 16.10 5.70
C SER A 344 7.19 15.42 4.38
N LYS A 345 8.18 15.14 3.53
CA LYS A 345 7.95 14.38 2.30
C LYS A 345 7.43 12.97 2.56
N THR A 346 7.94 12.29 3.58
CA THR A 346 7.41 10.98 4.00
C THR A 346 5.97 11.11 4.46
N VAL A 347 5.66 12.09 5.32
CA VAL A 347 4.30 12.38 5.77
C VAL A 347 3.34 12.56 4.58
N ASP A 348 3.68 13.44 3.63
CA ASP A 348 2.84 13.69 2.45
C ASP A 348 2.56 12.40 1.63
N ILE A 349 3.54 11.49 1.55
CA ILE A 349 3.37 10.19 0.87
C ILE A 349 2.43 9.28 1.67
N LEU A 350 2.55 9.27 2.99
CA LEU A 350 1.76 8.41 3.87
C LEU A 350 0.31 8.86 3.99
N GLU A 351 0.05 10.16 4.00
CA GLU A 351 -1.31 10.70 3.92
C GLU A 351 -1.99 10.26 2.62
N GLN A 352 -1.31 10.43 1.47
CA GLN A 352 -1.82 9.95 0.20
C GLN A 352 -2.03 8.42 0.17
N HIS A 353 -1.17 7.66 0.85
CA HIS A 353 -1.33 6.21 0.97
C HIS A 353 -2.60 5.83 1.74
N MET A 354 -2.98 6.58 2.79
CA MET A 354 -4.23 6.35 3.53
C MET A 354 -5.45 6.60 2.64
N ASP A 355 -5.44 7.70 1.89
CA ASP A 355 -6.50 8.06 0.94
C ASP A 355 -6.62 7.00 -0.17
N ASP A 356 -5.49 6.60 -0.75
CA ASP A 356 -5.43 5.60 -1.81
C ASP A 356 -5.96 4.24 -1.34
N TRP A 357 -5.59 3.84 -0.12
CA TRP A 357 -6.08 2.60 0.47
C TRP A 357 -7.59 2.62 0.65
N SER A 358 -8.13 3.71 1.23
CA SER A 358 -9.57 3.86 1.42
C SER A 358 -10.31 3.84 0.08
N LEU A 359 -9.87 4.65 -0.89
CA LEU A 359 -10.45 4.70 -2.23
C LEU A 359 -10.41 3.31 -2.91
N SER A 360 -9.23 2.70 -2.94
CA SER A 360 -9.00 1.48 -3.71
C SER A 360 -9.69 0.27 -3.08
N THR A 361 -10.00 0.31 -1.78
CA THR A 361 -10.82 -0.70 -1.08
C THR A 361 -12.31 -0.38 -1.09
N LEU A 362 -12.76 0.55 -1.96
CA LEU A 362 -14.16 0.98 -2.09
C LEU A 362 -14.73 1.56 -0.78
N GLY A 363 -13.88 2.20 0.01
CA GLY A 363 -14.22 2.74 1.34
C GLY A 363 -14.46 1.66 2.41
N ARG A 364 -14.12 0.39 2.14
CA ARG A 364 -14.36 -0.73 3.08
C ARG A 364 -13.19 -1.01 4.02
N GLY A 365 -12.02 -0.45 3.75
CA GLY A 365 -10.82 -0.64 4.56
C GLY A 365 -10.15 0.67 4.90
N THR A 366 -9.36 0.63 5.97
CA THR A 366 -8.55 1.76 6.43
C THR A 366 -7.09 1.35 6.59
N MET A 367 -6.21 2.31 6.35
CA MET A 367 -4.79 2.25 6.67
C MET A 367 -4.51 3.40 7.64
N ASP A 368 -4.01 3.10 8.82
CA ASP A 368 -3.54 4.07 9.80
C ASP A 368 -2.01 4.04 9.80
N ASN A 369 -1.37 5.15 9.40
CA ASN A 369 0.09 5.28 9.40
C ASN A 369 0.64 6.02 10.64
N ALA A 370 -0.21 6.34 11.62
CA ALA A 370 0.20 7.03 12.84
C ALA A 370 0.91 6.07 13.81
N LEU A 371 2.09 6.48 14.26
CA LEU A 371 2.86 5.81 15.31
C LEU A 371 2.14 5.89 16.66
N PHE A 372 1.51 7.02 16.97
CA PHE A 372 0.75 7.18 18.21
C PHE A 372 -0.49 8.03 17.97
N THR A 373 -1.47 7.90 18.87
CA THR A 373 -2.63 8.78 18.87
C THR A 373 -2.19 10.21 19.18
N ASP A 374 -2.51 11.12 18.26
CA ASP A 374 -2.23 12.55 18.28
C ASP A 374 -3.43 13.24 17.64
N VAL A 375 -4.48 13.45 18.42
CA VAL A 375 -5.74 13.98 17.88
C VAL A 375 -5.62 15.46 17.54
N ASN A 376 -4.83 16.21 18.31
CA ASN A 376 -4.72 17.67 18.16
C ASN A 376 -3.63 18.09 17.15
N CYS A 377 -2.89 17.15 16.57
CA CYS A 377 -1.89 17.35 15.54
C CYS A 377 -0.66 18.13 15.96
N ASN A 378 -0.31 18.10 17.24
CA ASN A 378 0.81 18.87 17.75
C ASN A 378 2.15 18.10 17.72
N GLY A 379 2.13 16.83 17.29
CA GLY A 379 3.30 15.95 17.25
C GLY A 379 3.69 15.36 18.60
N VAL A 380 2.84 15.51 19.61
CA VAL A 380 3.00 14.96 20.95
C VAL A 380 1.97 13.86 21.13
N PRO A 381 2.33 12.69 21.69
CA PRO A 381 1.33 11.66 21.93
C PRO A 381 0.32 12.11 22.97
N ASP A 382 -0.97 11.95 22.68
CA ASP A 382 -2.05 12.33 23.60
C ASP A 382 -1.92 11.63 24.96
N SER A 383 -1.36 10.41 24.98
CA SER A 383 -1.04 9.67 26.22
C SER A 383 -0.01 10.35 27.13
N LYS A 384 0.69 11.38 26.64
CA LYS A 384 1.64 12.23 27.36
C LYS A 384 1.08 13.62 27.64
N GLU A 385 -0.11 13.91 27.16
CA GLU A 385 -0.80 15.18 27.32
C GLU A 385 -2.01 15.02 28.24
N CYS A 386 -2.60 16.15 28.58
CA CYS A 386 -3.84 16.21 29.33
C CYS A 386 -4.87 17.03 28.55
N LEU A 387 -5.19 16.59 27.33
CA LEU A 387 -6.06 17.35 26.43
C LEU A 387 -7.45 17.61 27.02
N ALA A 388 -7.91 16.70 27.87
CA ALA A 388 -9.18 16.81 28.57
C ALA A 388 -9.14 17.68 29.84
N ASP A 389 -7.99 18.24 30.23
CA ASP A 389 -7.86 19.25 31.30
C ASP A 389 -8.10 20.64 30.67
N LEU A 390 -9.38 20.96 30.50
CA LEU A 390 -9.87 22.16 29.81
C LEU A 390 -9.76 23.41 30.69
N ASP A 391 -9.53 23.26 32.00
CA ASP A 391 -9.35 24.36 32.94
C ASP A 391 -7.90 24.54 33.45
N ASP A 392 -6.95 23.78 32.90
CA ASP A 392 -5.52 23.77 33.24
C ASP A 392 -5.26 23.52 34.74
N SER A 393 -6.09 22.73 35.42
CA SER A 393 -5.97 22.46 36.85
C SER A 393 -4.92 21.39 37.21
N GLY A 394 -4.43 20.66 36.21
CA GLY A 394 -3.54 19.51 36.35
C GLY A 394 -4.28 18.20 36.60
N ALA A 395 -5.60 18.16 36.43
CA ALA A 395 -6.41 16.95 36.52
C ALA A 395 -7.72 17.07 35.73
N VAL A 396 -8.09 16.02 35.01
CA VAL A 396 -9.39 15.90 34.35
C VAL A 396 -10.46 15.55 35.38
N GLY A 397 -11.47 16.40 35.52
CA GLY A 397 -12.52 16.26 36.51
C GLY A 397 -13.83 16.93 36.13
N ILE A 398 -14.57 17.32 37.16
CA ILE A 398 -15.94 17.84 36.98
C ILE A 398 -15.97 19.19 36.29
N GLU A 399 -14.97 20.05 36.51
CA GLU A 399 -14.92 21.37 35.89
C GLU A 399 -14.64 21.25 34.38
N ASP A 400 -13.80 20.31 33.96
CA ASP A 400 -13.58 19.99 32.55
C ASP A 400 -14.85 19.44 31.90
N PHE A 401 -15.55 18.53 32.57
CA PHE A 401 -16.83 18.05 32.06
C PHE A 401 -17.85 19.18 31.88
N LEU A 402 -17.91 20.12 32.82
CA LEU A 402 -18.77 21.29 32.69
C LEU A 402 -18.30 22.24 31.56
N ALA A 403 -17.00 22.37 31.34
CA ALA A 403 -16.43 23.12 30.22
C ALA A 403 -16.78 22.49 28.87
N LEU A 404 -16.67 21.16 28.75
CA LEU A 404 -17.07 20.42 27.54
C LEU A 404 -18.57 20.56 27.27
N LEU A 405 -19.43 20.35 28.28
CA LEU A 405 -20.87 20.54 28.14
C LEU A 405 -21.26 21.95 27.72
N LYS A 406 -20.50 22.96 28.18
CA LYS A 406 -20.72 24.35 27.79
C LYS A 406 -20.41 24.59 26.31
N ALA A 407 -19.44 23.85 25.76
CA ALA A 407 -19.06 23.90 24.35
C ALA A 407 -19.85 22.92 23.47
N TRP A 408 -20.83 22.20 24.03
CA TRP A 408 -21.53 21.14 23.29
C TRP A 408 -22.21 21.65 22.00
N GLY A 409 -21.82 21.05 20.87
CA GLY A 409 -22.27 21.42 19.52
C GLY A 409 -21.52 22.60 18.91
N ASP A 410 -20.52 23.17 19.59
CA ASP A 410 -19.65 24.18 19.02
C ASP A 410 -18.74 23.56 17.95
N PRO A 411 -18.40 24.31 16.88
CA PRO A 411 -17.48 23.85 15.85
C PRO A 411 -16.04 23.91 16.37
N GLY A 412 -15.49 22.74 16.68
CA GLY A 412 -14.12 22.57 17.16
C GLY A 412 -13.81 23.26 18.49
N GLY A 413 -12.52 23.55 18.69
CA GLY A 413 -12.00 24.24 19.87
C GLY A 413 -11.42 23.29 20.91
N PRO A 414 -11.04 23.78 22.10
CA PRO A 414 -10.33 22.95 23.10
C PRO A 414 -11.13 21.75 23.60
N ALA A 415 -12.47 21.80 23.53
CA ALA A 415 -13.33 20.72 23.95
C ALA A 415 -13.64 19.70 22.84
N ASP A 416 -13.17 19.95 21.61
CA ASP A 416 -13.17 19.00 20.50
C ASP A 416 -11.90 18.16 20.64
N LEU A 417 -12.02 17.13 21.49
CA LEU A 417 -10.96 16.23 21.91
C LEU A 417 -10.74 15.10 20.93
N ASP A 418 -11.69 14.80 20.04
CA ASP A 418 -11.56 13.81 18.97
C ASP A 418 -11.16 14.43 17.61
N GLY A 419 -11.19 15.77 17.52
CA GLY A 419 -10.73 16.54 16.37
C GLY A 419 -11.69 16.47 15.18
N ASP A 420 -12.91 15.94 15.35
CA ASP A 420 -13.86 15.76 14.25
C ASP A 420 -14.50 17.08 13.76
N GLY A 421 -14.18 18.18 14.43
CA GLY A 421 -14.66 19.52 14.15
C GLY A 421 -15.96 19.87 14.87
N THR A 422 -16.47 19.02 15.77
CA THR A 422 -17.70 19.25 16.54
C THR A 422 -17.59 18.70 17.97
N VAL A 423 -17.79 19.55 18.97
CA VAL A 423 -17.86 19.07 20.36
C VAL A 423 -19.14 18.25 20.58
N GLY A 424 -18.99 16.98 20.93
CA GLY A 424 -20.09 16.04 21.07
C GLY A 424 -19.79 14.85 21.98
N ILE A 425 -20.43 13.73 21.64
CA ILE A 425 -20.43 12.53 22.51
C ILE A 425 -19.08 11.82 22.53
N THR A 426 -18.35 11.84 21.42
CA THR A 426 -17.03 11.20 21.34
C THR A 426 -16.04 11.94 22.22
N ASP A 427 -16.04 13.28 22.21
CA ASP A 427 -15.21 14.10 23.10
C ASP A 427 -15.52 13.81 24.57
N PHE A 428 -16.80 13.69 24.91
CA PHE A 428 -17.18 13.33 26.27
C PHE A 428 -16.64 11.96 26.69
N LEU A 429 -16.62 10.98 25.78
CA LEU A 429 -16.04 9.66 26.06
C LEU A 429 -14.52 9.74 26.23
N LEU A 430 -13.82 10.58 25.45
CA LEU A 430 -12.39 10.83 25.61
C LEU A 430 -12.08 11.52 26.95
N LEU A 431 -12.87 12.52 27.34
CA LEU A 431 -12.75 13.18 28.64
C LEU A 431 -12.91 12.18 29.79
N LEU A 432 -13.92 11.31 29.73
CA LEU A 432 -14.12 10.27 30.74
C LEU A 432 -12.99 9.25 30.77
N ALA A 433 -12.41 8.90 29.63
CA ALA A 433 -11.27 8.00 29.54
C ALA A 433 -10.01 8.58 30.21
N ALA A 434 -9.89 9.91 30.23
CA ALA A 434 -8.78 10.65 30.84
C ALA A 434 -9.03 11.07 32.31
N TRP A 435 -10.15 10.68 32.93
CA TRP A 435 -10.54 11.17 34.26
C TRP A 435 -9.50 10.90 35.35
N GLY A 436 -9.08 11.95 36.06
CA GLY A 436 -8.11 11.90 37.14
C GLY A 436 -6.91 12.82 36.93
N PRO A 437 -5.85 12.65 37.73
CA PRO A 437 -4.63 13.46 37.60
C PRO A 437 -3.97 13.32 36.24
N CYS A 438 -3.45 14.42 35.72
CA CYS A 438 -2.66 14.41 34.49
C CYS A 438 -1.28 13.72 34.70
N PRO A 439 -0.66 13.18 33.62
CA PRO A 439 0.63 12.47 33.66
C PRO A 439 1.84 13.26 34.17
#